data_AF-A0A1D6LI13-F1
#
_entry.id   AF-A0A1D6LI13-F1
#
_cell.length_a   1.000
_cell.length_b   1.000
_cell.length_c   1.000
_cell.angle_alpha   90.00
_cell.angle_beta   90.00
_cell.angle_gamma   90.00
#
_symmetry.space_group_name_H-M   'P 1'
#
loop_
_entity.id
_entity.type
_entity.pdbx_description
1 polymer ?
#
loop_
_entity_poly.entity_id
_entity_poly.type
_entity_poly.pdbx_seq_one_letter_code
_entity_poly.pdbx_strand_id
1 'polypeptide(L)'
;MGLPVFEKGSYNCLGVIELIMTRQKINFTSKLNTICSALQAVNLRSTEVSSIPRIKFSTASYKDALPEILEVLRAACLTHKLPLAQTWVTCDQQGKRGSRHSDENYRYCISTIDEACFVNEAEMRGFHEACSEHHLLRGEGVAGKAFTTNQPCFLPDIGSSTKLEYPLSHHAKIFKLKGAVAILLWCTRTGTSDFVLEFFLPTDCEALEEQKTVLDSLSGTMRSVC
;
A
#
# COMPACT_ATOMS: atom_id res chain seq x y z
N MET A 1 -13.36 -3.68 -11.21
CA MET A 1 -13.36 -3.33 -9.76
C MET A 1 -14.79 -3.44 -9.27
N GLY A 2 -15.07 -4.12 -8.16
CA GLY A 2 -16.43 -4.17 -7.58
C GLY A 2 -16.63 -3.09 -6.52
N LEU A 3 -17.72 -2.33 -6.62
CA LEU A 3 -18.12 -1.29 -5.69
C LEU A 3 -19.42 -1.73 -4.96
N PRO A 4 -19.39 -2.03 -3.66
CA PRO A 4 -20.59 -2.45 -2.95
C PRO A 4 -21.60 -1.30 -2.84
N VAL A 5 -22.89 -1.63 -2.91
CA VAL A 5 -24.01 -0.70 -2.79
C VAL A 5 -24.80 -1.07 -1.55
N PHE A 6 -25.03 -0.09 -0.69
CA PHE A 6 -25.78 -0.23 0.54
C PHE A 6 -26.99 0.69 0.51
N GLU A 7 -28.02 0.30 1.25
CA GLU A 7 -29.09 1.22 1.63
C GLU A 7 -28.53 2.33 2.55
N LYS A 8 -28.98 3.57 2.38
CA LYS A 8 -28.51 4.71 3.18
C LYS A 8 -28.88 4.51 4.66
N GLY A 9 -27.89 4.63 5.55
CA GLY A 9 -28.08 4.43 6.99
C GLY A 9 -28.15 2.98 7.45
N SER A 10 -28.00 2.02 6.53
CA SER A 10 -27.99 0.59 6.80
C SER A 10 -26.66 -0.04 6.38
N TYR A 11 -26.29 -1.16 7.01
CA TYR A 11 -25.15 -1.99 6.61
C TYR A 11 -25.55 -3.12 5.65
N ASN A 12 -26.82 -3.17 5.23
CA ASN A 12 -27.30 -4.16 4.28
C ASN A 12 -26.71 -3.89 2.88
N CYS A 13 -25.85 -4.80 2.42
CA CYS A 13 -25.36 -4.79 1.05
C CYS A 13 -26.49 -5.22 0.10
N LEU A 14 -26.92 -4.32 -0.78
CA LEU A 14 -27.96 -4.56 -1.78
C LEU A 14 -27.40 -5.15 -3.08
N GLY A 15 -26.10 -4.97 -3.33
CA GLY A 15 -25.44 -5.46 -4.53
C GLY A 15 -24.03 -4.91 -4.69
N VAL A 16 -23.41 -5.26 -5.81
CA VAL A 16 -22.06 -4.79 -6.17
C VAL A 16 -22.10 -4.26 -7.60
N ILE A 17 -21.67 -3.02 -7.81
CA ILE A 17 -21.46 -2.44 -9.14
C ILE A 17 -20.08 -2.84 -9.61
N GLU A 18 -19.99 -3.61 -10.69
CA GLU A 18 -18.71 -3.89 -11.33
C GLU A 18 -18.35 -2.81 -12.35
N LEU A 19 -17.22 -2.13 -12.12
CA LEU A 19 -16.64 -1.19 -13.07
C LEU A 19 -15.72 -1.93 -14.04
N ILE A 20 -16.16 -1.95 -15.30
CA ILE A 20 -15.40 -2.41 -16.47
C ILE A 20 -15.08 -1.18 -17.34
N MET A 21 -13.82 -1.00 -17.70
CA MET A 21 -13.34 0.14 -18.51
C MET A 21 -12.69 -0.38 -19.78
N THR A 22 -12.92 0.33 -20.90
CA THR A 22 -12.32 0.00 -22.21
C THR A 22 -10.94 0.62 -22.42
N ARG A 23 -10.51 1.52 -21.53
CA ARG A 23 -9.18 2.16 -21.55
C ARG A 23 -8.57 2.07 -20.16
N GLN A 24 -7.27 1.81 -20.11
CA GLN A 24 -6.48 1.89 -18.88
C GLN A 24 -6.43 3.36 -18.46
N LYS A 25 -7.28 3.75 -17.51
CA LYS A 25 -7.22 5.06 -16.84
C LYS A 25 -6.65 4.83 -15.45
N ILE A 26 -5.61 5.59 -15.12
CA ILE A 26 -4.96 5.55 -13.81
C ILE A 26 -5.87 6.23 -12.75
N ASN A 27 -6.55 7.33 -13.10
CA ASN A 27 -7.35 8.09 -12.15
C ASN A 27 -8.83 7.64 -12.10
N PHE A 28 -9.16 6.78 -11.13
CA PHE A 28 -10.53 6.29 -10.89
C PHE A 28 -11.40 7.25 -10.06
N THR A 29 -10.76 8.14 -9.29
CA THR A 29 -11.40 8.96 -8.25
C THR A 29 -12.55 9.81 -8.76
N SER A 30 -12.36 10.51 -9.89
CA SER A 30 -13.41 11.35 -10.50
C SER A 30 -14.67 10.55 -10.82
N LYS A 31 -14.50 9.35 -11.39
CA LYS A 31 -15.60 8.49 -11.83
C LYS A 31 -16.30 7.82 -10.65
N LEU A 32 -15.54 7.41 -9.63
CA LEU A 32 -16.08 6.91 -8.37
C LEU A 32 -16.91 7.98 -7.65
N ASN A 33 -16.45 9.24 -7.62
CA ASN A 33 -17.22 10.35 -7.02
C ASN A 33 -18.54 10.59 -7.76
N THR A 34 -18.54 10.52 -9.10
CA THR A 34 -19.79 10.59 -9.90
C THR A 34 -20.75 9.45 -9.55
N ILE A 35 -20.26 8.22 -9.46
CA ILE A 35 -21.08 7.05 -9.10
C ILE A 35 -21.64 7.20 -7.69
N CYS A 36 -20.82 7.60 -6.72
CA CYS A 36 -21.25 7.83 -5.35
C CYS A 36 -22.33 8.92 -5.28
N SER A 37 -22.17 10.01 -6.03
CA SER A 37 -23.17 11.09 -6.11
C SER A 37 -24.49 10.59 -6.72
N ALA A 38 -24.43 9.75 -7.76
CA ALA A 38 -25.61 9.15 -8.38
C ALA A 38 -26.33 8.18 -7.43
N LEU A 39 -25.60 7.37 -6.66
CA LEU A 39 -26.17 6.50 -5.63
C LEU A 39 -26.87 7.31 -4.53
N GLN A 40 -26.25 8.41 -4.08
CA GLN A 40 -26.84 9.29 -3.07
C GLN A 40 -28.18 9.91 -3.54
N ALA A 41 -28.31 10.22 -4.83
CA ALA A 41 -29.55 10.74 -5.40
C ALA A 41 -30.73 9.74 -5.32
N VAL A 42 -30.45 8.45 -5.18
CA VAL A 42 -31.45 7.38 -5.07
C VAL A 42 -31.50 6.73 -3.69
N ASN A 43 -31.08 7.46 -2.64
CA ASN A 43 -31.02 6.96 -1.25
C ASN A 43 -30.18 5.69 -1.06
N LEU A 44 -29.21 5.48 -1.94
CA LEU A 44 -28.19 4.45 -1.81
C LEU A 44 -26.86 5.10 -1.43
N ARG A 45 -25.94 4.29 -0.91
CA ARG A 45 -24.55 4.69 -0.71
C ARG A 45 -23.63 3.58 -1.18
N SER A 46 -22.37 3.92 -1.41
CA SER A 46 -21.30 2.93 -1.40
C SER A 46 -20.52 3.04 -0.09
N THR A 47 -19.47 2.24 0.10
CA THR A 47 -18.52 2.42 1.21
C THR A 47 -18.14 3.90 1.30
N GLU A 48 -18.32 4.45 2.50
CA GLU A 48 -18.47 5.89 2.69
C GLU A 48 -17.26 6.71 2.22
N VAL A 49 -17.48 7.58 1.23
CA VAL A 49 -16.68 8.81 1.05
C VAL A 49 -17.26 9.93 1.95
N SER A 50 -17.91 9.59 3.08
CA SER A 50 -18.61 10.56 3.92
C SER A 50 -17.64 11.45 4.71
N SER A 51 -17.98 12.73 4.73
CA SER A 51 -17.31 13.87 5.34
C SER A 51 -17.44 13.90 6.87
N ILE A 52 -17.01 12.84 7.56
CA ILE A 52 -16.79 12.89 9.02
C ILE A 52 -15.57 13.81 9.25
N PRO A 53 -15.63 14.78 10.19
CA PRO A 53 -14.57 15.75 10.38
C PRO A 53 -13.24 15.02 10.51
N ARG A 54 -12.21 15.54 9.84
CA ARG A 54 -10.82 15.13 10.05
C ARG A 54 -10.54 15.22 11.55
N ILE A 55 -10.81 14.15 12.30
CA ILE A 55 -10.31 14.01 13.66
C ILE A 55 -8.81 13.97 13.43
N LYS A 56 -8.17 15.10 13.67
CA LYS A 56 -6.72 15.25 13.67
C LYS A 56 -6.22 14.34 14.78
N PHE A 57 -6.11 13.04 14.52
CA PHE A 57 -5.12 12.24 15.20
C PHE A 57 -3.78 12.93 14.99
N SER A 58 -2.92 12.88 16.01
CA SER A 58 -1.69 13.64 16.10
C SER A 58 -0.72 13.30 14.95
N THR A 59 -0.95 13.91 13.79
CA THR A 59 -0.08 13.88 12.61
C THR A 59 1.32 14.41 12.91
N ALA A 60 1.49 15.10 14.05
CA ALA A 60 2.73 15.72 14.48
C ALA A 60 3.81 14.73 14.96
N SER A 61 3.51 13.44 15.16
CA SER A 61 4.50 12.51 15.76
C SER A 61 5.30 11.71 14.72
N TYR A 62 4.64 11.07 13.75
CA TYR A 62 5.32 10.16 12.82
C TYR A 62 6.07 10.89 11.70
N LYS A 63 5.65 12.12 11.35
CA LYS A 63 6.23 12.90 10.24
C LYS A 63 7.73 13.18 10.41
N ASP A 64 8.17 13.34 11.65
CA ASP A 64 9.57 13.57 11.96
C ASP A 64 10.46 12.37 11.57
N ALA A 65 9.90 11.16 11.48
CA ALA A 65 10.67 9.95 11.13
C ALA A 65 10.79 9.77 9.61
N LEU A 66 9.98 10.50 8.83
CA LEU A 66 9.94 10.34 7.38
C LEU A 66 11.26 10.71 6.68
N PRO A 67 12.00 11.78 7.07
CA PRO A 67 13.29 12.08 6.44
C PRO A 67 14.30 10.94 6.60
N GLU A 68 14.37 10.34 7.79
CA GLU A 68 15.25 9.21 8.11
C GLU A 68 14.83 7.96 7.34
N ILE A 69 13.54 7.63 7.35
CA ILE A 69 13.00 6.51 6.56
C ILE A 69 13.31 6.69 5.07
N LEU A 70 13.12 7.90 4.52
CA LEU A 70 13.41 8.19 3.12
C LEU A 70 14.89 8.01 2.79
N GLU A 71 15.79 8.40 3.71
CA GLU A 71 17.23 8.17 3.56
C GLU A 71 17.55 6.67 3.51
N VAL A 72 16.96 5.87 4.40
CA VAL A 72 17.11 4.41 4.40
C VAL A 72 16.63 3.79 3.09
N LEU A 73 15.42 4.15 2.64
CA LEU A 73 14.85 3.67 1.38
C LEU A 73 15.74 4.03 0.19
N ARG A 74 16.21 5.28 0.14
CA ARG A 74 17.11 5.77 -0.91
C ARG A 74 18.44 5.01 -0.90
N ALA A 75 19.08 4.86 0.27
CA ALA A 75 20.35 4.16 0.40
C ALA A 75 20.23 2.70 -0.05
N ALA A 76 19.17 2.00 0.38
CA ALA A 76 18.89 0.64 -0.04
C ALA A 76 18.66 0.53 -1.56
N CYS A 77 17.84 1.42 -2.13
CA CYS A 77 17.58 1.42 -3.57
C CYS A 77 18.83 1.67 -4.41
N LEU A 78 19.66 2.63 -4.01
CA LEU A 78 20.89 2.95 -4.76
C LEU A 78 21.94 1.85 -4.61
N THR A 79 22.10 1.29 -3.42
CA THR A 79 23.11 0.25 -3.14
C THR A 79 22.78 -1.08 -3.84
N HIS A 80 21.50 -1.48 -3.81
CA HIS A 80 21.05 -2.78 -4.32
C HIS A 80 20.31 -2.69 -5.65
N LYS A 81 20.34 -1.52 -6.31
CA LYS A 81 19.66 -1.23 -7.59
C LYS A 81 18.18 -1.59 -7.56
N LEU A 82 17.51 -1.34 -6.44
CA LEU A 82 16.09 -1.66 -6.30
C LEU A 82 15.27 -0.67 -7.14
N PRO A 83 14.30 -1.12 -7.95
CA PRO A 83 13.45 -0.27 -8.78
C PRO A 83 12.59 0.72 -7.97
N LEU A 84 12.12 0.26 -6.81
CA LEU A 84 11.20 0.99 -5.95
C LEU A 84 11.39 0.52 -4.50
N ALA A 85 11.25 1.45 -3.56
CA ALA A 85 10.98 1.13 -2.17
C ALA A 85 9.96 2.12 -1.60
N GLN A 86 9.08 1.65 -0.71
CA GLN A 86 7.99 2.46 -0.18
C GLN A 86 7.66 2.13 1.26
N THR A 87 7.07 3.10 1.96
CA THR A 87 6.66 2.95 3.36
C THR A 87 5.15 2.78 3.46
N TRP A 88 4.73 1.83 4.29
CA TRP A 88 3.34 1.60 4.67
C TRP A 88 3.13 1.96 6.13
N VAL A 89 1.99 2.57 6.42
CA VAL A 89 1.53 2.88 7.77
C VAL A 89 0.02 2.73 7.84
N THR A 90 -0.54 2.63 9.04
CA THR A 90 -1.98 2.52 9.22
C THR A 90 -2.73 3.75 8.67
N CYS A 91 -3.87 3.51 8.03
CA CYS A 91 -4.69 4.54 7.36
C CYS A 91 -5.18 5.61 8.36
N ASP A 92 -5.43 5.20 9.61
CA ASP A 92 -5.82 6.08 10.72
C ASP A 92 -4.77 7.16 11.03
N GLN A 93 -3.47 6.84 10.92
CA GLN A 93 -2.37 7.79 11.19
C GLN A 93 -2.26 8.85 10.09
N GLN A 94 -2.49 8.49 8.83
CA GLN A 94 -2.44 9.44 7.72
C GLN A 94 -3.74 10.25 7.56
N GLY A 95 -4.86 9.76 8.10
CA GLY A 95 -6.18 10.29 7.79
C GLY A 95 -6.59 10.08 6.33
N LYS A 96 -5.90 9.18 5.60
CA LYS A 96 -6.26 8.79 4.24
C LYS A 96 -7.55 7.98 4.30
N ARG A 97 -8.55 8.29 3.47
CA ARG A 97 -9.78 7.49 3.30
C ARG A 97 -9.77 6.79 1.94
N GLY A 98 -10.32 5.58 1.87
CA GLY A 98 -10.40 4.79 0.64
C GLY A 98 -11.67 3.95 0.58
N SER A 99 -12.02 3.46 -0.62
CA SER A 99 -13.27 2.71 -0.87
C SER A 99 -13.36 1.38 -0.12
N ARG A 100 -12.25 0.86 0.42
CA ARG A 100 -12.20 -0.35 1.25
C ARG A 100 -12.46 -0.10 2.74
N HIS A 101 -12.67 1.16 3.16
CA HIS A 101 -12.84 1.49 4.57
C HIS A 101 -14.25 1.18 5.06
N SER A 102 -14.33 0.49 6.19
CA SER A 102 -15.45 0.44 7.10
C SER A 102 -14.99 0.97 8.45
N ASP A 103 -15.93 1.37 9.32
CA ASP A 103 -15.60 1.81 10.68
C ASP A 103 -14.82 0.73 11.47
N GLU A 104 -15.05 -0.54 11.16
CA GLU A 104 -14.39 -1.69 11.80
C GLU A 104 -12.96 -1.94 11.28
N ASN A 105 -12.75 -1.80 9.97
CA ASN A 105 -11.46 -2.16 9.36
C ASN A 105 -10.48 -0.98 9.24
N TYR A 106 -10.95 0.26 9.37
CA TYR A 106 -10.15 1.47 9.15
C TYR A 106 -8.87 1.50 10.00
N ARG A 107 -8.94 1.01 11.24
CA ARG A 107 -7.80 0.93 12.16
C ARG A 107 -6.74 -0.11 11.76
N TYR A 108 -7.13 -1.10 10.97
CA TYR A 108 -6.26 -2.18 10.50
C TYR A 108 -5.88 -2.04 9.02
N CYS A 109 -6.47 -1.06 8.33
CA CYS A 109 -6.08 -0.66 7.00
C CYS A 109 -4.68 -0.04 7.02
N ILE A 110 -3.89 -0.33 6.01
CA ILE A 110 -2.59 0.31 5.76
C ILE A 110 -2.56 0.94 4.37
N SER A 111 -1.81 2.03 4.25
CA SER A 111 -1.64 2.78 3.00
C SER A 111 -0.20 3.27 2.88
N THR A 112 0.24 3.54 1.66
CA THR A 112 1.57 4.09 1.41
C THR A 112 1.66 5.53 1.93
N ILE A 113 2.84 5.92 2.38
CA ILE A 113 3.21 7.32 2.62
C ILE A 113 3.92 7.81 1.35
N ASP A 114 3.28 8.70 0.61
CA ASP A 114 3.80 9.14 -0.70
C ASP A 114 5.06 10.00 -0.52
N GLU A 115 5.19 10.69 0.61
CA GLU A 115 6.38 11.45 0.99
C GLU A 115 7.55 10.59 1.49
N ALA A 116 7.31 9.30 1.79
CA ALA A 116 8.32 8.34 2.23
C ALA A 116 8.34 7.11 1.31
N CYS A 117 8.49 7.39 0.02
CA CYS A 117 8.81 6.41 -1.01
C CYS A 117 10.02 6.88 -1.83
N PHE A 118 10.74 5.93 -2.41
CA PHE A 118 11.84 6.20 -3.33
C PHE A 118 11.65 5.42 -4.63
N VAL A 119 11.32 6.14 -5.69
CA VAL A 119 11.18 5.62 -7.05
C VAL A 119 12.53 5.77 -7.75
N ASN A 120 13.30 4.68 -7.84
CA ASN A 120 14.63 4.68 -8.46
C ASN A 120 14.54 4.62 -9.99
N GLU A 121 13.58 3.85 -10.51
CA GLU A 121 13.30 3.74 -11.94
C GLU A 121 12.01 4.50 -12.29
N ALA A 122 12.11 5.44 -13.23
CA ALA A 122 10.99 6.31 -13.59
C ALA A 122 9.72 5.55 -14.03
N GLU A 123 9.89 4.39 -14.66
CA GLU A 123 8.82 3.49 -15.10
C GLU A 123 7.97 2.96 -13.93
N MET A 124 8.55 2.86 -12.72
CA MET A 124 7.90 2.32 -11.54
C MET A 124 6.96 3.30 -10.86
N ARG A 125 6.94 4.57 -11.29
CA ARG A 125 6.06 5.61 -10.75
C ARG A 125 4.58 5.19 -10.83
N GLY A 126 4.17 4.59 -11.95
CA GLY A 126 2.78 4.14 -12.11
C GLY A 126 2.41 2.98 -11.17
N PHE A 127 3.37 2.16 -10.77
CA PHE A 127 3.13 1.12 -9.77
C PHE A 127 2.95 1.71 -8.37
N HIS A 128 3.80 2.67 -8.00
CA HIS A 128 3.64 3.40 -6.73
C HIS A 128 2.30 4.14 -6.66
N GLU A 129 1.87 4.81 -7.73
CA GLU A 129 0.55 5.44 -7.82
C GLU A 129 -0.58 4.44 -7.57
N ALA A 130 -0.50 3.24 -8.18
CA ALA A 130 -1.46 2.17 -7.93
C ALA A 130 -1.44 1.68 -6.46
N CYS A 131 -0.27 1.64 -5.81
CA CYS A 131 -0.16 1.32 -4.38
C CYS A 131 -0.80 2.42 -3.50
N SER A 132 -0.61 3.69 -3.85
CA SER A 132 -1.18 4.82 -3.12
C SER A 132 -2.71 4.87 -3.17
N GLU A 133 -3.30 4.46 -4.30
CA GLU A 133 -4.76 4.34 -4.44
C GLU A 133 -5.33 3.03 -3.84
N HIS A 134 -4.49 2.04 -3.53
CA HIS A 134 -4.92 0.72 -3.09
C HIS A 134 -4.49 0.40 -1.66
N HIS A 135 -5.37 0.71 -0.70
CA HIS A 135 -5.12 0.37 0.69
C HIS A 135 -5.23 -1.14 0.93
N LEU A 136 -4.33 -1.67 1.75
CA LEU A 136 -4.26 -3.08 2.11
C LEU A 136 -4.87 -3.31 3.50
N LEU A 137 -5.40 -4.50 3.73
CA LEU A 137 -5.70 -4.98 5.07
C LEU A 137 -4.50 -5.74 5.64
N ARG A 138 -4.43 -5.85 6.98
CA ARG A 138 -3.47 -6.73 7.65
C ARG A 138 -3.58 -8.16 7.11
N GLY A 139 -2.43 -8.78 6.87
CA GLY A 139 -2.29 -10.10 6.24
C GLY A 139 -2.32 -10.11 4.71
N GLU A 140 -2.68 -9.01 4.04
CA GLU A 140 -2.67 -8.93 2.57
C GLU A 140 -1.30 -8.46 2.04
N GLY A 141 -0.75 -9.17 1.04
CA GLY A 141 0.57 -8.83 0.49
C GLY A 141 1.71 -9.04 1.49
N VAL A 142 2.93 -8.69 1.08
CA VAL A 142 4.08 -8.73 2.00
C VAL A 142 3.96 -7.67 3.09
N ALA A 143 3.46 -6.47 2.74
CA ALA A 143 3.32 -5.37 3.68
C ALA A 143 2.29 -5.67 4.78
N GLY A 144 1.10 -6.14 4.42
CA GLY A 144 0.07 -6.50 5.39
C GLY A 144 0.49 -7.67 6.28
N LYS A 145 1.23 -8.66 5.75
CA LYS A 145 1.78 -9.78 6.54
C LYS A 145 2.87 -9.33 7.52
N ALA A 146 3.70 -8.35 7.17
CA ALA A 146 4.71 -7.82 8.08
C ALA A 146 4.07 -7.17 9.32
N PHE A 147 2.92 -6.49 9.14
CA PHE A 147 2.13 -5.93 10.26
C PHE A 147 1.45 -6.99 11.16
N THR A 148 1.33 -8.25 10.73
CA THR A 148 0.71 -9.30 11.55
C THR A 148 1.74 -10.21 12.21
N THR A 149 2.84 -10.50 11.53
CA THR A 149 3.85 -11.46 11.98
C THR A 149 4.98 -10.82 12.78
N ASN A 150 5.18 -9.51 12.66
CA ASN A 150 6.36 -8.81 13.17
C ASN A 150 7.67 -9.44 12.68
N GLN A 151 7.67 -10.02 11.48
CA GLN A 151 8.83 -10.63 10.84
C GLN A 151 8.97 -10.12 9.40
N PRO A 152 10.20 -10.12 8.84
CA PRO A 152 10.39 -9.90 7.41
C PRO A 152 9.53 -10.87 6.58
N CYS A 153 8.73 -10.32 5.67
CA CYS A 153 7.85 -11.08 4.80
C CYS A 153 8.32 -10.97 3.36
N PHE A 154 8.65 -12.09 2.73
CA PHE A 154 9.16 -12.13 1.36
C PHE A 154 8.21 -12.92 0.45
N LEU A 155 8.04 -12.43 -0.78
CA LEU A 155 7.32 -13.12 -1.85
C LEU A 155 8.18 -13.10 -3.12
N PRO A 156 8.64 -14.27 -3.63
CA PRO A 156 9.56 -14.34 -4.78
C PRO A 156 9.00 -13.83 -6.11
N ASP A 157 7.69 -13.96 -6.30
CA ASP A 157 7.02 -13.52 -7.52
C ASP A 157 5.63 -12.94 -7.20
N ILE A 158 5.59 -11.62 -7.02
CA ILE A 158 4.34 -10.88 -6.78
C ILE A 158 3.48 -10.76 -8.04
N GLY A 159 4.06 -10.90 -9.24
CA GLY A 159 3.36 -10.75 -10.51
C GLY A 159 2.56 -11.99 -10.91
N SER A 160 2.99 -13.18 -10.47
CA SER A 160 2.25 -14.45 -10.65
C SER A 160 1.38 -14.84 -9.46
N SER A 161 1.52 -14.16 -8.33
CA SER A 161 0.74 -14.41 -7.11
C SER A 161 -0.76 -14.13 -7.29
N THR A 162 -1.58 -14.86 -6.54
CA THR A 162 -3.03 -14.62 -6.52
C THR A 162 -3.35 -13.26 -5.89
N LYS A 163 -4.52 -12.70 -6.21
CA LYS A 163 -4.99 -11.44 -5.59
C LYS A 163 -5.14 -11.56 -4.06
N LEU A 164 -5.37 -12.78 -3.54
CA LEU A 164 -5.44 -13.03 -2.10
C LEU A 164 -4.06 -12.94 -1.45
N GLU A 165 -3.01 -13.41 -2.14
CA GLU A 165 -1.64 -13.36 -1.65
C GLU A 165 -1.02 -11.98 -1.80
N TYR A 166 -1.25 -11.32 -2.94
CA TYR A 166 -0.76 -9.98 -3.25
C TYR A 166 -1.82 -9.20 -4.05
N PRO A 167 -2.65 -8.33 -3.41
CA PRO A 167 -3.76 -7.65 -4.08
C PRO A 167 -3.40 -6.80 -5.30
N LEU A 168 -2.14 -6.36 -5.36
CA LEU A 168 -1.57 -5.55 -6.43
C LEU A 168 -0.88 -6.39 -7.52
N SER A 169 -1.05 -7.72 -7.54
CA SER A 169 -0.31 -8.64 -8.43
C SER A 169 -0.49 -8.33 -9.92
N HIS A 170 -1.70 -7.93 -10.32
CA HIS A 170 -1.95 -7.49 -11.69
C HIS A 170 -1.12 -6.26 -12.09
N HIS A 171 -0.98 -5.27 -11.20
CA HIS A 171 -0.10 -4.13 -11.46
C HIS A 171 1.35 -4.57 -11.48
N ALA A 172 1.78 -5.39 -10.52
CA ALA A 172 3.16 -5.85 -10.46
C ALA A 172 3.57 -6.60 -11.73
N LYS A 173 2.66 -7.40 -12.31
CA LYS A 173 2.86 -8.06 -13.60
C LYS A 173 3.04 -7.07 -14.76
N ILE A 174 2.27 -5.98 -14.80
CA ILE A 174 2.40 -4.92 -15.83
C ILE A 174 3.78 -4.26 -15.74
N PHE A 175 4.23 -3.96 -14.52
CA PHE A 175 5.53 -3.33 -14.26
C PHE A 175 6.69 -4.34 -14.14
N LYS A 176 6.44 -5.62 -14.48
CA LYS A 176 7.44 -6.71 -14.48
C LYS A 176 8.18 -6.90 -13.15
N LEU A 177 7.57 -6.50 -12.03
CA LEU A 177 8.12 -6.71 -10.70
C LEU A 177 8.05 -8.20 -10.33
N LYS A 178 9.12 -8.69 -9.72
CA LYS A 178 9.31 -10.11 -9.35
C LYS A 178 9.23 -10.28 -7.84
N GLY A 179 10.38 -10.21 -7.15
CA GLY A 179 10.42 -10.36 -5.71
C GLY A 179 10.04 -9.07 -4.98
N ALA A 180 9.34 -9.20 -3.85
CA ALA A 180 9.16 -8.11 -2.90
C ALA A 180 9.39 -8.60 -1.47
N VAL A 181 10.01 -7.77 -0.64
CA VAL A 181 10.19 -8.02 0.79
C VAL A 181 9.66 -6.84 1.59
N ALA A 182 8.99 -7.13 2.69
CA ALA A 182 8.50 -6.14 3.63
C ALA A 182 9.11 -6.37 5.02
N ILE A 183 9.54 -5.30 5.68
CA ILE A 183 10.17 -5.33 7.01
C ILE A 183 9.43 -4.34 7.91
N LEU A 184 8.98 -4.81 9.07
CA LEU A 184 8.42 -3.94 10.11
C LEU A 184 9.54 -3.19 10.83
N LEU A 185 9.38 -1.88 10.95
CA LEU A 185 10.24 -0.99 11.72
C LEU A 185 9.47 -0.36 12.87
N TRP A 186 10.09 -0.38 14.05
CA TRP A 186 9.61 0.30 15.23
C TRP A 186 10.32 1.63 15.40
N CYS A 187 9.56 2.73 15.37
CA CYS A 187 10.13 4.03 15.68
C CYS A 187 10.22 4.20 17.21
N THR A 188 11.44 4.08 17.75
CA THR A 188 11.71 4.30 19.18
C THR A 188 11.38 5.73 19.63
N ARG A 189 11.53 6.71 18.73
CA ARG A 189 11.33 8.14 19.01
C ARG A 189 9.86 8.52 19.19
N THR A 190 8.94 7.87 18.47
CA THR A 190 7.50 8.13 18.61
C THR A 190 6.83 7.16 19.57
N GLY A 191 7.42 5.98 19.80
CA GLY A 191 6.92 4.97 20.73
C GLY A 191 5.58 4.34 20.34
N THR A 192 4.96 4.79 19.24
CA THR A 192 3.58 4.47 18.89
C THR A 192 3.35 4.18 17.40
N SER A 193 4.34 4.41 16.54
CA SER A 193 4.17 4.25 15.10
C SER A 193 5.03 3.12 14.55
N ASP A 194 4.35 2.09 14.08
CA ASP A 194 4.91 1.00 13.31
C ASP A 194 4.90 1.37 11.83
N PHE A 195 6.06 1.31 11.19
CA PHE A 195 6.19 1.47 9.75
C PHE A 195 6.53 0.13 9.13
N VAL A 196 6.03 -0.15 7.93
CA VAL A 196 6.54 -1.28 7.13
C VAL A 196 7.23 -0.73 5.91
N LEU A 197 8.51 -1.06 5.75
CA LEU A 197 9.25 -0.76 4.52
C LEU A 197 9.08 -1.93 3.56
N GLU A 198 8.56 -1.65 2.38
CA GLU A 198 8.47 -2.61 1.28
C GLU A 198 9.53 -2.28 0.22
N PHE A 199 10.36 -3.26 -0.10
CA PHE A 199 11.42 -3.19 -1.09
C PHE A 199 11.09 -4.14 -2.24
N PHE A 200 11.20 -3.63 -3.47
CA PHE A 200 11.02 -4.43 -4.67
C PHE A 200 12.38 -4.81 -5.24
N LEU A 201 12.58 -6.10 -5.51
CA LEU A 201 13.84 -6.60 -6.05
C LEU A 201 14.03 -6.16 -7.52
N PRO A 202 15.28 -6.11 -8.01
CA PRO A 202 15.57 -5.78 -9.41
C PRO A 202 14.78 -6.66 -10.38
N THR A 203 14.28 -6.08 -11.47
CA THR A 203 13.38 -6.80 -12.40
C THR A 203 14.09 -7.90 -13.21
N ASP A 204 15.41 -7.84 -13.31
CA ASP A 204 16.28 -8.85 -13.90
C ASP A 204 16.62 -9.99 -12.93
N CYS A 205 16.29 -9.85 -11.64
CA CYS A 205 16.51 -10.85 -10.61
C CYS A 205 15.40 -11.91 -10.62
N GLU A 206 15.54 -12.92 -11.49
CA GLU A 206 14.54 -13.98 -11.67
C GLU A 206 14.83 -15.21 -10.82
N ALA A 207 16.10 -15.59 -10.65
CA ALA A 207 16.45 -16.79 -9.92
C ALA A 207 16.29 -16.59 -8.41
N LEU A 208 15.67 -17.56 -7.73
CA LEU A 208 15.45 -17.50 -6.28
C LEU A 208 16.77 -17.30 -5.49
N GLU A 209 17.87 -17.88 -5.95
CA GLU A 209 19.20 -17.74 -5.31
C GLU A 209 19.79 -16.34 -5.48
N GLU A 210 19.56 -15.69 -6.63
CA GLU A 210 19.92 -14.27 -6.83
C GLU A 210 19.08 -13.38 -5.90
N GLN A 211 17.77 -13.65 -5.81
CA GLN A 211 16.87 -12.92 -4.92
C GLN A 211 17.32 -13.04 -3.46
N LYS A 212 17.65 -14.24 -2.99
CA LYS A 212 18.22 -14.47 -1.64
C LYS A 212 19.51 -13.68 -1.41
N THR A 213 20.40 -13.64 -2.39
CA THR A 213 21.65 -12.87 -2.31
C THR A 213 21.38 -11.37 -2.13
N VAL A 214 20.39 -10.83 -2.86
CA VAL A 214 19.95 -9.43 -2.68
C VAL A 214 19.33 -9.23 -1.29
N LEU A 215 18.51 -10.15 -0.81
CA LEU A 215 17.89 -10.07 0.53
C LEU A 215 18.92 -10.11 1.66
N ASP A 216 19.94 -10.95 1.56
CA ASP A 216 21.03 -11.03 2.54
C ASP A 216 21.84 -9.72 2.57
N SER A 217 22.14 -9.17 1.39
CA SER A 217 22.86 -7.90 1.23
C SER A 217 22.04 -6.71 1.74
N LEU A 218 20.73 -6.69 1.45
CA LEU A 218 19.78 -5.70 1.93
C LEU A 218 19.68 -5.76 3.47
N SER A 219 19.58 -6.96 4.03
CA SER A 219 19.55 -7.17 5.48
C SER A 219 20.81 -6.63 6.16
N GLY A 220 21.99 -6.83 5.54
CA GLY A 220 23.23 -6.23 6.01
C GLY A 220 23.21 -4.70 5.99
N THR A 221 22.66 -4.11 4.94
CA THR A 221 22.55 -2.64 4.81
C THR A 221 21.59 -2.05 5.83
N MET A 222 20.44 -2.67 6.02
CA MET A 222 19.44 -2.24 7.01
C MET A 222 20.01 -2.24 8.43
N ARG A 223 20.85 -3.22 8.79
CA ARG A 223 21.54 -3.28 10.10
C ARG A 223 22.63 -2.21 10.29
N SER A 224 23.14 -1.63 9.21
CA SER A 224 24.14 -0.55 9.29
C SER A 224 23.51 0.85 9.33
N VAL A 225 22.28 0.98 8.84
CA VAL A 225 21.58 2.26 8.70
C VAL A 225 20.60 2.50 9.86
N CYS A 226 19.97 1.44 10.39
CA CYS A 226 19.07 1.47 11.55
C CYS A 226 19.80 0.97 12.81
#